data_AF-A0A811KXP8-F1
#
_entry.id   AF-A0A811KXP8-F1
#
_cell.length_a   1.000
_cell.length_b   1.000
_cell.length_c   1.000
_cell.angle_alpha   90.00
_cell.angle_beta   90.00
_cell.angle_gamma   90.00
#
_symmetry.space_group_name_H-M   'P 1'
#
loop_
_entity.id
_entity.type
_entity.pdbx_description
1 polymer ?
#
loop_
_entity_poly.entity_id
_entity_poly.type
_entity_poly.pdbx_seq_one_letter_code
_entity_poly.pdbx_strand_id
1 'polypeptide(L)'
;MADLLKSAQLFRNDPKGPKQVTSAELQGKVVGLFFAAKWNPTCVDFMDWLKHFYGLANKDKPIFEIVFISRDHSENDMKEYLKIHGPWLYTTYACKTVKSLFERYTLRQIPQMMIIQKGGTPVVDDGIDAINDPKVVPVDLINKWKKLTTE
;
A
#
# COMPACT_ATOMS: atom_id res chain seq x y z
N MET A 1 5.08 -12.54 4.38
CA MET A 1 3.86 -11.72 4.32
C MET A 1 3.19 -11.63 5.66
N ALA A 2 2.88 -12.78 6.28
CA ALA A 2 2.20 -12.80 7.56
C ALA A 2 3.05 -12.18 8.69
N ASP A 3 4.34 -12.45 8.83
CA ASP A 3 5.09 -11.97 10.00
C ASP A 3 5.32 -10.45 10.07
N LEU A 4 5.49 -9.78 8.93
CA LEU A 4 5.78 -8.34 8.88
C LEU A 4 4.62 -7.48 9.41
N LEU A 5 3.39 -7.90 9.14
CA LEU A 5 2.16 -7.17 9.48
C LEU A 5 1.28 -7.93 10.48
N LYS A 6 1.71 -9.09 10.99
CA LYS A 6 0.96 -9.89 11.99
C LYS A 6 0.68 -9.09 13.27
N SER A 7 1.60 -8.22 13.67
CA SER A 7 1.46 -7.35 14.84
C SER A 7 0.89 -5.98 14.51
N ALA A 8 0.70 -5.66 13.23
CA ALA A 8 0.09 -4.40 12.81
C ALA A 8 -1.44 -4.53 12.82
N GLN A 9 -2.11 -3.54 13.40
CA GLN A 9 -3.56 -3.44 13.28
C GLN A 9 -3.90 -2.88 11.90
N LEU A 10 -4.59 -3.69 11.09
CA LEU A 10 -5.02 -3.35 9.74
C LEU A 10 -6.51 -3.02 9.73
N PHE A 11 -6.86 -1.99 8.98
CA PHE A 11 -8.24 -1.55 8.79
C PHE A 11 -8.51 -1.39 7.30
N ARG A 12 -9.71 -1.79 6.87
CA ARG A 12 -10.20 -1.53 5.51
C ARG A 12 -10.90 -0.18 5.46
N ASN A 13 -10.57 0.63 4.47
CA ASN A 13 -11.21 1.92 4.21
C ASN A 13 -12.58 1.72 3.57
N ASP A 14 -13.57 1.31 4.36
CA ASP A 14 -14.94 1.06 3.88
C ASP A 14 -15.80 2.34 3.94
N PRO A 15 -16.64 2.62 2.93
CA PRO A 15 -17.55 3.76 2.95
C PRO A 15 -18.50 3.81 4.16
N LYS A 16 -18.78 2.66 4.79
CA LYS A 16 -19.63 2.55 5.99
C LYS A 16 -18.86 2.74 7.30
N GLY A 17 -17.57 3.00 7.22
CA GLY A 17 -16.67 3.19 8.36
C GLY A 17 -15.60 2.10 8.44
N PRO A 18 -14.46 2.40 9.10
CA PRO A 18 -13.31 1.53 9.08
C PRO A 18 -13.59 0.18 9.75
N LYS A 19 -13.26 -0.90 9.05
CA LYS A 19 -13.42 -2.28 9.54
C LYS A 19 -12.05 -2.88 9.84
N GLN A 20 -11.84 -3.34 11.07
CA GLN A 20 -10.62 -4.07 11.41
C GLN A 20 -10.56 -5.40 10.65
N VAL A 21 -9.41 -5.70 10.08
CA VAL A 21 -9.15 -6.95 9.34
C VAL A 21 -7.86 -7.60 9.83
N THR A 22 -7.69 -8.88 9.51
CA THR A 22 -6.46 -9.60 9.82
C THR A 22 -5.55 -9.66 8.60
N SER A 23 -4.27 -9.96 8.81
CA SER A 23 -3.32 -10.20 7.71
C SER A 23 -3.69 -11.39 6.82
N ALA A 24 -4.73 -12.16 7.15
CA ALA A 24 -5.26 -13.22 6.29
C ALA A 24 -5.78 -12.67 4.96
N GLU A 25 -6.32 -11.44 4.92
CA GLU A 25 -6.79 -10.81 3.68
C GLU A 25 -5.68 -10.50 2.67
N LEU A 26 -4.43 -10.54 3.12
CA LEU A 26 -3.24 -10.32 2.29
C LEU A 26 -2.71 -11.62 1.68
N GLN A 27 -3.19 -12.78 2.13
CA GLN A 27 -2.66 -14.06 1.67
C GLN A 27 -2.92 -14.28 0.18
N GLY A 28 -1.86 -14.67 -0.54
CA GLY A 28 -1.93 -14.96 -1.98
C GLY A 28 -1.94 -13.74 -2.90
N LYS A 29 -1.98 -12.53 -2.33
CA LYS A 29 -1.91 -11.26 -3.06
C LYS A 29 -0.48 -10.72 -3.08
N VAL A 30 -0.19 -9.87 -4.07
CA VAL A 30 0.93 -8.93 -4.00
C VAL A 30 0.49 -7.75 -3.12
N VAL A 31 1.33 -7.29 -2.21
CA VAL A 31 0.99 -6.15 -1.36
C VAL A 31 1.93 -4.99 -1.62
N GLY A 32 1.35 -3.82 -1.87
CA GLY A 32 2.06 -2.55 -1.89
C GLY A 32 1.92 -1.84 -0.54
N LEU A 33 3.04 -1.61 0.15
CA LEU A 33 3.11 -0.70 1.28
C LEU A 33 3.21 0.72 0.74
N PHE A 34 2.13 1.50 0.88
CA PHE A 34 2.04 2.85 0.35
C PHE A 34 2.32 3.87 1.44
N PHE A 35 3.46 4.55 1.34
CA PHE A 35 3.88 5.59 2.26
C PHE A 35 3.55 6.96 1.64
N ALA A 36 2.64 7.69 2.26
CA ALA A 36 2.19 8.98 1.77
C ALA A 36 1.64 9.86 2.89
N ALA A 37 1.43 11.14 2.59
CA ALA A 37 0.82 12.11 3.49
C ALA A 37 0.02 13.16 2.73
N LYS A 38 -1.01 13.70 3.38
CA LYS A 38 -1.90 14.73 2.86
C LYS A 38 -1.17 16.04 2.54
N TRP A 39 -0.19 16.41 3.36
CA TRP A 39 0.52 17.68 3.24
C TRP A 39 1.44 17.74 2.01
N ASN A 40 1.67 16.62 1.33
CA ASN A 40 2.51 16.54 0.14
C ASN A 40 1.62 16.52 -1.13
N PRO A 41 1.69 17.56 -1.99
CA PRO A 41 0.87 17.66 -3.20
C PRO A 41 1.06 16.47 -4.15
N THR A 42 2.28 15.99 -4.34
CA THR A 42 2.58 14.84 -5.21
C THR A 42 1.90 13.56 -4.73
N CYS A 43 1.70 13.40 -3.42
CA CYS A 43 0.93 12.28 -2.89
C CYS A 43 -0.55 12.38 -3.28
N VAL A 44 -1.13 13.57 -3.19
CA VAL A 44 -2.54 13.83 -3.54
C VAL A 44 -2.77 13.62 -5.04
N ASP A 45 -1.89 14.14 -5.90
CA ASP A 45 -1.99 14.01 -7.36
C ASP A 45 -1.87 12.54 -7.81
N PHE A 46 -1.08 11.74 -7.11
CA PHE A 46 -0.92 10.31 -7.40
C PHE A 46 -2.18 9.48 -7.10
N MET A 47 -3.12 9.99 -6.30
CA MET A 47 -4.26 9.21 -5.84
C MET A 47 -5.20 8.74 -6.96
N ASP A 48 -5.43 9.58 -7.98
CA ASP A 48 -6.31 9.20 -9.08
C ASP A 48 -5.70 8.08 -9.92
N TRP A 49 -4.39 8.16 -10.18
CA TRP A 49 -3.63 7.09 -10.82
C TRP A 49 -3.67 5.80 -10.01
N LEU A 50 -3.44 5.89 -8.70
CA LEU A 50 -3.43 4.72 -7.82
C LEU A 50 -4.79 4.03 -7.75
N LYS A 51 -5.89 4.79 -7.68
CA LYS A 51 -7.26 4.26 -7.72
C LYS A 51 -7.54 3.55 -9.04
N HIS A 52 -7.16 4.16 -10.16
CA HIS A 52 -7.33 3.57 -11.48
C HIS A 52 -6.54 2.26 -11.62
N PHE A 53 -5.27 2.28 -11.25
CA PHE A 53 -4.39 1.10 -11.25
C PHE A 53 -4.96 -0.03 -10.40
N TYR A 54 -5.39 0.27 -9.16
CA TYR A 54 -5.95 -0.72 -8.25
C TYR A 54 -7.22 -1.37 -8.81
N GLY A 55 -8.12 -0.56 -9.39
CA GLY A 55 -9.35 -1.04 -10.02
C GLY A 55 -9.08 -1.97 -11.20
N LEU A 56 -8.13 -1.62 -12.07
CA LEU A 56 -7.75 -2.46 -13.21
C LEU A 56 -7.01 -3.73 -12.79
N ALA A 57 -6.08 -3.64 -11.84
CA ALA A 57 -5.31 -4.78 -11.34
C ALA A 57 -6.22 -5.85 -10.71
N ASN A 58 -7.32 -5.43 -10.07
CA ASN A 58 -8.24 -6.32 -9.36
C ASN A 58 -9.56 -6.58 -10.08
N LYS A 59 -9.69 -6.15 -11.35
CA LYS A 59 -10.94 -6.24 -12.12
C LYS A 59 -11.52 -7.66 -12.19
N ASP A 60 -10.68 -8.64 -12.51
CA ASP A 60 -11.12 -10.03 -12.68
C ASP A 60 -10.94 -10.87 -11.41
N LYS A 61 -9.90 -10.57 -10.63
CA LYS A 61 -9.54 -11.29 -9.41
C LYS A 61 -8.77 -10.39 -8.45
N PRO A 62 -8.97 -10.51 -7.14
CA PRO A 62 -8.24 -9.72 -6.15
C PRO A 62 -6.81 -10.25 -5.98
N ILE A 63 -5.88 -9.75 -6.81
CA ILE A 63 -4.47 -10.17 -6.83
C ILE A 63 -3.51 -9.15 -6.21
N PHE A 64 -3.96 -7.92 -6.02
CA PHE A 64 -3.16 -6.83 -5.47
C PHE A 64 -3.89 -6.18 -4.30
N GLU A 65 -3.16 -5.86 -3.25
CA GLU A 65 -3.70 -5.11 -2.11
C GLU A 65 -2.75 -3.98 -1.72
N ILE A 66 -3.31 -2.85 -1.31
CA ILE A 66 -2.53 -1.72 -0.82
C ILE A 66 -2.70 -1.66 0.70
N VAL A 67 -1.60 -1.42 1.41
CA VAL A 67 -1.60 -1.07 2.83
C VAL A 67 -1.05 0.34 2.96
N PHE A 68 -1.93 1.31 3.18
CA PHE A 68 -1.57 2.69 3.41
C PHE A 68 -0.95 2.90 4.79
N ILE A 69 0.15 3.63 4.80
CA ILE A 69 0.94 3.97 5.96
C ILE A 69 1.09 5.48 5.96
N SER A 70 0.42 6.12 6.91
CA SER A 70 0.43 7.58 7.01
C SER A 70 1.79 8.11 7.47
N ARG A 71 2.22 9.16 6.77
CA ARG A 71 3.34 10.05 7.13
C ARG A 71 2.84 11.45 7.52
N ASP A 72 1.54 11.54 7.83
CA ASP A 72 0.92 12.77 8.30
C ASP A 72 1.43 13.14 9.69
N HIS A 73 1.27 14.41 10.05
CA HIS A 73 1.65 14.92 11.36
C HIS A 73 0.59 14.66 12.44
N SER A 74 -0.62 14.27 12.05
CA SER A 74 -1.71 13.99 12.96
C SER A 74 -2.62 12.87 12.45
N GLU A 75 -3.33 12.21 13.38
CA GLU A 75 -4.37 11.23 13.04
C GLU A 75 -5.53 11.88 12.26
N ASN A 76 -5.84 13.15 12.54
CA ASN A 76 -6.88 13.87 11.80
C ASN A 76 -6.51 14.08 10.35
N ASP A 77 -5.26 14.46 10.06
CA ASP A 77 -4.79 14.62 8.68
C ASP A 77 -4.84 13.30 7.92
N MET A 78 -4.42 12.21 8.57
CA MET A 78 -4.55 10.85 8.04
C MET A 78 -6.02 10.51 7.72
N LYS A 79 -6.95 10.80 8.63
CA LYS A 79 -8.40 10.55 8.41
C LYS A 79 -8.96 11.38 7.28
N GLU A 80 -8.57 12.65 7.16
CA GLU A 80 -8.94 13.50 6.04
C GLU A 80 -8.40 12.97 4.71
N TYR A 81 -7.15 12.49 4.70
CA TYR A 81 -6.54 11.92 3.50
C TYR A 81 -7.20 10.61 3.06
N LEU A 82 -7.57 9.76 4.01
CA LEU A 82 -8.32 8.52 3.75
C LEU A 82 -9.66 8.75 3.02
N LYS A 83 -10.26 9.95 3.10
CA LYS A 83 -11.50 10.27 2.38
C LYS A 83 -11.34 10.25 0.86
N ILE A 84 -10.14 10.49 0.34
CA ILE A 84 -9.86 10.44 -1.11
C ILE A 84 -9.23 9.11 -1.55
N HIS A 85 -9.00 8.19 -0.61
CA HIS A 85 -8.42 6.87 -0.86
C HIS A 85 -9.43 5.87 -1.42
N GLY A 86 -8.90 4.83 -2.07
CA GLY A 86 -9.68 3.65 -2.45
C GLY A 86 -10.01 2.74 -1.25
N PRO A 87 -10.76 1.65 -1.49
CA PRO A 87 -11.24 0.72 -0.47
C PRO A 87 -10.17 -0.30 0.00
N TRP A 88 -8.92 0.13 0.02
CA TRP A 88 -7.77 -0.69 0.43
C TRP A 88 -7.51 -0.60 1.94
N LEU A 89 -6.47 -1.30 2.39
CA LEU A 89 -6.14 -1.38 3.80
C LEU A 89 -5.27 -0.21 4.25
N TYR A 90 -5.26 0.06 5.54
CA TYR A 90 -4.37 1.03 6.16
C TYR A 90 -4.01 0.60 7.60
N THR A 91 -2.91 1.12 8.14
CA THR A 91 -2.52 0.88 9.54
C THR A 91 -2.98 2.01 10.45
N THR A 92 -3.07 1.75 11.76
CA THR A 92 -3.25 2.84 12.73
C THR A 92 -2.18 3.94 12.58
N TYR A 93 -2.56 5.17 12.94
CA TYR A 93 -1.62 6.28 12.99
C TYR A 93 -0.43 5.93 13.91
N ALA A 94 0.78 6.27 13.47
CA ALA A 94 2.03 5.98 14.18
C ALA A 94 2.26 4.49 14.54
N CYS A 95 1.80 3.56 13.70
CA CYS A 95 2.02 2.12 13.90
C CYS A 95 3.52 1.78 14.05
N LYS A 96 3.93 1.33 15.24
CA LYS A 96 5.34 1.06 15.58
C LYS A 96 5.97 -0.04 14.72
N THR A 97 5.22 -1.10 14.42
CA THR A 97 5.66 -2.21 13.55
C THR A 97 6.05 -1.72 12.16
N VAL A 98 5.35 -0.70 11.66
CA VAL A 98 5.63 -0.14 10.35
C VAL A 98 6.74 0.92 10.40
N LYS A 99 6.85 1.64 11.51
CA LYS A 99 7.93 2.61 11.72
C LYS A 99 9.31 1.95 11.66
N SER A 100 9.47 0.75 12.22
CA SER A 100 10.75 0.02 12.13
C SER A 100 11.06 -0.47 10.71
N LEU A 101 10.04 -0.76 9.89
CA LEU A 101 10.22 -1.05 8.46
C LEU A 101 10.74 0.17 7.72
N PHE A 102 10.16 1.34 8.00
CA PHE A 102 10.61 2.61 7.42
C PHE A 102 12.09 2.86 7.71
N GLU A 103 12.51 2.70 8.97
CA GLU A 103 13.89 2.90 9.41
C GLU A 103 14.84 1.87 8.75
N ARG A 104 14.39 0.62 8.61
CA ARG A 104 15.19 -0.45 8.00
C ARG A 104 15.45 -0.24 6.50
N TYR A 105 14.45 0.25 5.77
CA TYR A 105 14.55 0.41 4.31
C TYR A 105 14.95 1.82 3.86
N THR A 106 15.37 2.68 4.80
CA THR A 106 15.92 4.03 4.53
C THR A 106 15.05 4.82 3.55
N LEU A 107 13.73 4.85 3.79
CA LEU A 107 12.80 5.55 2.90
C LEU A 107 13.14 7.06 2.87
N ARG A 108 13.54 7.56 1.70
CA ARG A 108 14.11 8.92 1.53
C ARG A 108 13.07 9.97 1.16
N GLN A 109 11.93 9.56 0.59
CA GLN A 109 10.92 10.46 0.02
C GLN A 109 9.51 9.86 0.07
N ILE A 110 8.51 10.71 -0.11
CA ILE A 110 7.11 10.31 -0.33
C ILE A 110 6.54 11.07 -1.55
N PRO A 111 5.60 10.49 -2.32
CA PRO A 111 5.03 9.15 -2.14
C PRO A 111 6.05 8.06 -2.44
N GLN A 112 5.91 6.89 -1.79
CA GLN A 112 6.71 5.71 -2.07
C GLN A 112 5.87 4.45 -1.98
N MET A 113 6.10 3.50 -2.88
CA MET A 113 5.36 2.23 -2.92
C MET A 113 6.32 1.05 -2.86
N MET A 114 6.42 0.39 -1.71
CA MET A 114 7.24 -0.79 -1.57
C MET A 114 6.43 -2.06 -1.82
N ILE A 115 6.90 -2.94 -2.70
CA ILE A 115 6.18 -4.17 -3.03
C ILE A 115 6.74 -5.33 -2.21
N ILE A 116 5.88 -5.95 -1.41
CA ILE A 116 6.20 -7.08 -0.55
C ILE A 116 5.42 -8.34 -0.97
N GLN A 117 5.98 -9.50 -0.67
CA GLN A 117 5.40 -10.80 -1.01
C GLN A 117 5.34 -11.80 0.15
N LYS A 118 5.09 -13.09 -0.16
CA LYS A 118 4.95 -14.21 0.79
C LYS A 118 6.05 -14.30 1.85
N GLY A 119 7.28 -13.87 1.58
CA GLY A 119 8.39 -13.82 2.55
C GLY A 119 8.40 -12.60 3.48
N GLY A 120 7.72 -11.50 3.11
CA GLY A 120 7.79 -10.23 3.86
C GLY A 120 9.03 -9.38 3.53
N THR A 121 9.95 -9.91 2.74
CA THR A 121 11.01 -9.14 2.09
C THR A 121 10.42 -8.30 0.94
N PRO A 122 10.83 -7.04 0.80
CA PRO A 122 10.56 -6.25 -0.38
C PRO A 122 11.21 -6.87 -1.62
N VAL A 123 10.45 -6.95 -2.70
CA VAL A 123 10.94 -7.36 -4.02
C VAL A 123 11.11 -6.16 -4.96
N VAL A 124 10.50 -5.02 -4.60
CA VAL A 124 10.66 -3.72 -5.25
C VAL A 124 10.66 -2.64 -4.17
N ASP A 125 11.69 -1.81 -4.18
CA ASP A 125 11.87 -0.74 -3.19
C ASP A 125 10.96 0.46 -3.45
N ASP A 126 10.71 0.79 -4.72
CA ASP A 126 9.76 1.82 -5.12
C ASP A 126 9.05 1.47 -6.45
N GLY A 127 7.72 1.42 -6.40
CA GLY A 127 6.84 1.13 -7.52
C GLY A 127 6.05 2.34 -8.03
N ILE A 128 6.26 3.55 -7.50
CA ILE A 128 5.47 4.74 -7.87
C ILE A 128 5.56 5.01 -9.38
N ASP A 129 6.76 5.08 -9.95
CA ASP A 129 6.94 5.36 -11.39
C ASP A 129 6.31 4.28 -12.27
N ALA A 130 6.42 3.01 -11.87
CA ALA A 130 5.83 1.90 -12.61
C ALA A 130 4.30 1.91 -12.58
N ILE A 131 3.69 2.39 -11.48
CA ILE A 131 2.24 2.56 -11.37
C ILE A 131 1.76 3.79 -12.16
N ASN A 132 2.58 4.83 -12.23
CA ASN A 132 2.24 6.09 -12.89
C ASN A 132 2.52 6.10 -14.41
N ASP A 133 3.10 5.03 -14.96
CA ASP A 133 3.33 4.90 -16.41
C ASP A 133 2.05 4.47 -17.13
N PRO A 134 1.44 5.31 -17.99
CA PRO A 134 0.21 4.98 -18.69
C PRO A 134 0.36 3.81 -19.69
N LYS A 135 1.58 3.41 -20.03
CA LYS A 135 1.85 2.26 -20.92
C LYS A 135 1.80 0.93 -20.17
N VAL A 136 1.83 0.95 -18.84
CA VAL A 136 1.84 -0.26 -18.03
C VAL A 136 0.44 -0.84 -17.94
N VAL A 137 0.33 -2.13 -18.25
CA VAL A 137 -0.88 -2.92 -17.97
C VAL A 137 -0.81 -3.37 -16.50
N PRO A 138 -1.77 -2.96 -15.63
CA PRO A 138 -1.67 -3.22 -14.20
C PRO A 138 -1.56 -4.71 -13.84
N VAL A 139 -2.37 -5.56 -14.47
CA VAL A 139 -2.35 -7.01 -14.24
C VAL A 139 -0.99 -7.62 -14.58
N ASP A 140 -0.35 -7.17 -15.65
CA ASP A 140 0.97 -7.66 -16.06
C ASP A 140 2.07 -7.21 -15.11
N LEU A 141 2.01 -5.96 -14.62
CA LEU A 141 2.93 -5.48 -13.61
C LEU A 141 2.81 -6.28 -12.30
N ILE A 142 1.58 -6.54 -11.84
CA ILE A 142 1.35 -7.37 -10.65
C ILE A 142 1.88 -8.79 -10.88
N ASN A 143 1.66 -9.39 -12.06
CA ASN A 143 2.19 -10.71 -12.38
C ASN A 143 3.73 -10.71 -12.47
N LYS A 144 4.34 -9.64 -12.97
CA LYS A 144 5.80 -9.45 -12.98
C LYS A 144 6.33 -9.43 -11.54
N TRP A 145 5.77 -8.58 -10.68
CA TRP A 145 6.14 -8.57 -9.26
C TRP A 145 5.90 -9.92 -8.60
N LYS A 146 4.80 -10.61 -8.95
CA LYS A 146 4.49 -11.96 -8.47
C LYS A 146 5.64 -12.96 -8.69
N LYS A 147 6.37 -12.83 -9.80
CA LYS A 147 7.49 -13.70 -10.18
C LYS A 147 8.83 -13.33 -9.53
N LEU A 148 8.94 -12.16 -8.89
CA LEU A 148 10.16 -11.71 -8.21
C LEU A 148 10.36 -12.34 -6.82
N THR A 149 9.57 -13.36 -6.46
CA THR A 149 9.67 -14.06 -5.17
C THR A 149 11.09 -14.55 -4.92
N THR A 150 11.71 -14.04 -3.87
CA THR A 150 12.81 -14.70 -3.18
C THR A 150 12.23 -15.88 -2.40
N GLU A 151 12.72 -17.08 -2.68
CA GLU A 151 12.40 -18.34 -1.96
C GLU A 151 12.54 -18.20 -0.44
#